data_AF-A0A1W9V6B0-F1
#
_entry.id   AF-A0A1W9V6B0-F1
#
_cell.length_a   1.000
_cell.length_b   1.000
_cell.length_c   1.000
_cell.angle_alpha   90.00
_cell.angle_beta   90.00
_cell.angle_gamma   90.00
#
_symmetry.space_group_name_H-M   'P 1'
#
loop_
_entity.id
_entity.type
_entity.pdbx_description
1 polymer ?
#
loop_
_entity_poly.entity_id
_entity_poly.type
_entity_poly.pdbx_seq_one_letter_code
_entity_poly.pdbx_strand_id
1 'polypeptide(L)' 'MKTVTLIICPTFQAQRDKIILENNGIRAVVVPHFTSPQAYVGDSQTSEIIVRDDELEQAKELLGIE' A
#
# COMPACT_ATOMS: atom_id res chain seq x y z
N MET A 1 3.24 -10.02 16.61
CA MET A 1 2.98 -9.82 15.17
C MET A 1 3.32 -8.38 14.84
N LYS A 2 4.26 -8.13 13.91
CA LYS A 2 4.74 -6.79 13.55
C LYS A 2 4.29 -6.48 12.13
N THR A 3 3.87 -5.23 11.89
CA THR A 3 3.54 -4.71 10.57
C THR A 3 4.59 -3.71 10.13
N VAL A 4 4.81 -3.62 8.83
CA VAL A 4 5.81 -2.76 8.21
C VAL A 4 5.23 -2.09 6.98
N THR A 5 5.71 -0.89 6.69
CA THR A 5 5.36 -0.19 5.46
C THR A 5 6.11 -0.85 4.30
N LEU A 6 5.37 -1.31 3.30
CA LEU A 6 5.88 -1.89 2.07
C LEU A 6 6.36 -0.79 1.11
N ILE A 7 5.48 0.18 0.82
CA ILE A 7 5.73 1.26 -0.13
C ILE A 7 4.80 2.44 0.17
N ILE A 8 5.25 3.64 -0.19
CA ILE A 8 4.42 4.85 -0.25
C ILE A 8 4.28 5.25 -1.72
N CYS A 9 3.05 5.31 -2.22
CA CYS A 9 2.76 5.59 -3.62
C CYS A 9 1.42 6.34 -3.76
N PRO A 10 1.07 6.84 -4.95
CA PRO A 10 -0.25 7.44 -5.17
C PRO A 10 -1.38 6.50 -4.74
N THR A 11 -2.46 7.02 -4.17
CA THR A 11 -3.56 6.22 -3.61
C THR A 11 -4.17 5.26 -4.63
N PHE A 12 -4.33 5.67 -5.89
CA PHE A 12 -4.84 4.79 -6.94
C PHE A 12 -3.91 3.57 -7.16
N GLN A 13 -2.59 3.79 -7.12
CA GLN A 13 -1.60 2.74 -7.24
C GLN A 13 -1.62 1.85 -6.00
N ALA A 14 -1.71 2.45 -4.80
CA ALA A 14 -1.80 1.70 -3.56
C ALA A 14 -3.02 0.77 -3.52
N GLN A 15 -4.17 1.23 -4.04
CA GLN A 15 -5.39 0.42 -4.14
C GLN A 15 -5.23 -0.72 -5.16
N ARG A 16 -4.61 -0.47 -6.32
CA ARG A 16 -4.29 -1.51 -7.30
C ARG A 16 -3.38 -2.58 -6.71
N ASP A 17 -2.29 -2.15 -6.08
CA ASP A 17 -1.25 -3.03 -5.54
C ASP A 17 -1.78 -3.84 -4.36
N LYS A 18 -2.66 -3.26 -3.52
CA LYS A 18 -3.42 -3.98 -2.48
C LYS A 18 -4.20 -5.15 -3.08
N ILE A 19 -4.94 -4.94 -4.17
CA ILE A 19 -5.74 -6.00 -4.81
C ILE A 19 -4.84 -7.14 -5.30
N ILE A 20 -3.67 -6.81 -5.87
CA ILE A 20 -2.69 -7.81 -6.32
C ILE A 20 -2.19 -8.64 -5.13
N LEU A 21 -1.83 -7.99 -4.02
CA LEU A 21 -1.35 -8.67 -2.81
C LEU A 21 -2.42 -9.58 -2.20
N GLU A 22 -3.66 -9.07 -2.04
CA GLU A 22 -4.77 -9.83 -1.46
C GLU A 22 -5.14 -11.05 -2.32
N ASN A 23 -5.11 -10.92 -3.65
CA ASN A 23 -5.33 -12.04 -4.57
C ASN A 23 -4.25 -13.13 -4.48
N ASN A 24 -3.06 -12.79 -3.97
CA ASN A 24 -1.96 -13.73 -3.73
C ASN A 24 -1.86 -14.16 -2.25
N GLY A 25 -2.91 -13.89 -1.45
CA GLY A 25 -3.01 -14.34 -0.06
C GLY A 25 -2.26 -13.46 0.95
N ILE A 26 -1.69 -12.33 0.53
CA ILE A 26 -0.97 -11.40 1.41
C ILE A 26 -1.97 -10.37 1.95
N ARG A 27 -1.97 -10.16 3.27
CA ARG A 27 -2.85 -9.15 3.88
C ARG A 27 -2.21 -7.78 3.80
N ALA A 28 -2.81 -6.88 3.05
CA ALA A 28 -2.35 -5.51 2.87
C ALA A 28 -3.39 -4.48 3.34
N VAL A 29 -2.92 -3.42 3.99
CA VAL A 29 -3.74 -2.28 4.42
C VAL A 29 -3.24 -1.03 3.72
N VAL A 30 -4.13 -0.28 3.09
CA VAL A 30 -3.81 1.01 2.48
C VAL A 30 -4.19 2.12 3.46
N VAL A 31 -3.20 2.93 3.85
CA VAL A 31 -3.40 4.07 4.73
C VAL A 31 -3.19 5.36 3.93
N PRO A 32 -4.26 6.12 3.64
CA PRO A 32 -4.14 7.38 2.93
C PRO A 32 -3.51 8.46 3.80
N HIS A 33 -2.54 9.18 3.24
CA HIS A 33 -1.99 10.39 3.83
C HIS A 33 -2.81 11.58 3.32
N PHE A 34 -3.44 12.33 4.23
CA PHE A 34 -4.13 13.57 3.90
C PHE A 34 -3.25 14.74 4.34
N THR A 35 -2.78 15.54 3.38
CA THR A 35 -2.01 16.76 3.68
C THR A 35 -2.91 17.92 4.11
N SER A 36 -4.22 17.85 3.87
CA SER A 36 -5.22 18.76 4.42
C SER A 36 -6.63 18.15 4.31
N PRO A 37 -7.61 18.55 5.16
CA PRO A 37 -9.01 18.14 5.04
C PRO A 37 -9.71 18.90 3.91
N GLN A 38 -9.18 18.85 2.68
CA GLN A 38 -9.82 19.42 1.51
C GLN A 38 -10.73 18.38 0.86
N ALA A 39 -11.96 18.81 0.55
CA ALA A 39 -13.05 17.98 0.02
C ALA A 39 -12.81 17.41 -1.39
N TYR A 40 -11.66 17.70 -2.00
CA TYR A 40 -11.30 17.20 -3.32
C TYR A 40 -9.80 16.93 -3.39
N VAL A 41 -9.42 15.69 -3.08
CA VAL A 41 -8.06 15.17 -3.26
C VAL A 41 -8.12 14.33 -4.53
N GLY A 42 -7.71 14.91 -5.67
CA GLY A 42 -7.56 14.15 -6.92
C GLY A 42 -6.42 13.14 -6.85
N ASP A 43 -5.91 12.71 -8.02
CA ASP A 43 -4.78 11.77 -8.19
C ASP A 43 -3.47 12.14 -7.45
N SER A 44 -3.43 13.29 -6.79
CA SER A 44 -2.29 13.78 -6.00
C SER A 44 -2.22 13.21 -4.57
N GLN A 45 -3.19 12.41 -4.14
CA GLN A 45 -3.12 11.78 -2.81
C GLN A 45 -2.11 10.63 -2.79
N THR A 46 -1.25 10.60 -1.79
CA THR A 46 -0.36 9.46 -1.50
C THR A 46 -0.92 8.59 -0.39
N SER A 47 -0.68 7.29 -0.47
CA SER A 47 -0.99 6.31 0.56
C SER A 47 0.23 5.45 0.84
N GLU A 48 0.28 4.88 2.03
CA GLU A 48 1.21 3.80 2.35
C GLU A 48 0.50 2.45 2.33
N ILE A 49 1.19 1.42 1.83
CA ILE A 49 0.75 0.03 1.97
C ILE A 49 1.48 -0.56 3.17
N ILE A 50 0.71 -1.13 4.09
CA ILE A 50 1.21 -1.82 5.27
C ILE A 50 0.94 -3.32 5.10
N VAL A 51 1.97 -4.13 5.27
CA VAL A 51 1.90 -5.60 5.26
C VAL A 51 2.47 -6.15 6.58
N ARG A 52 2.37 -7.46 6.78
CA ARG A 52 3.06 -8.11 7.89
C ARG A 52 4.55 -8.26 7.57
N ASP A 53 5.38 -8.20 8.61
CA ASP A 53 6.84 -8.28 8.49
C ASP A 53 7.31 -9.61 7.86
N ASP A 54 6.60 -10.71 8.13
CA ASP A 54 6.85 -12.03 7.55
C ASP A 54 6.38 -12.16 6.08
N GLU A 55 5.54 -11.25 5.60
CA GLU A 55 5.03 -11.21 4.23
C GLU A 55 5.77 -10.17 3.36
N LEU A 56 6.69 -9.39 3.94
CA LEU A 56 7.33 -8.23 3.30
C LEU A 56 8.07 -8.61 2.02
N GLU A 57 8.97 -9.60 2.09
CA GLU A 57 9.82 -9.98 0.95
C GLU A 57 8.99 -10.57 -0.19
N GLN A 58 7.98 -11.39 0.12
CA GLN A 58 7.05 -11.91 -0.88
C GLN A 58 6.23 -10.80 -1.53
N ALA A 59 5.79 -9.81 -0.74
CA ALA A 59 5.05 -8.66 -1.24
C ALA A 59 5.90 -7.79 -2.18
N LYS A 60 7.18 -7.58 -1.86
CA LYS A 60 8.14 -6.87 -2.72
C LYS A 60 8.34 -7.57 -4.06
N GLU A 61 8.57 -8.89 -4.03
CA GLU A 61 8.76 -9.69 -5.24
C GLU A 61 7.53 -9.66 -6.16
N LEU A 62 6.33 -9.79 -5.59
CA LEU A 62 5.07 -9.74 -6.34
C LEU A 62 4.83 -8.38 -7.02
N LEU A 63 5.22 -7.28 -6.36
CA LEU A 63 5.03 -5.94 -6.88
C LEU A 63 6.23 -5.43 -7.70
N GLY A 64 7.33 -6.18 -7.76
CA GLY A 64 8.56 -5.77 -8.44
C GLY A 64 9.24 -4.55 -7.80
N ILE A 65 9.20 -4.46 -6.47
CA ILE A 65 9.78 -3.36 -5.69
C ILE A 65 11.14 -3.83 -5.14
N GLU A 66 12.20 -3.04 -5.35
CA GLU A 66 13.54 -3.29 -4.78
C GLU A 66 13.62 -2.94 -3.29
#